data_AF-A0A9E4BBE2-F1
#
_entry.id   AF-A0A9E4BBE2-F1
#
_cell.length_a   1.000
_cell.length_b   1.000
_cell.length_c   1.000
_cell.angle_alpha   90.00
_cell.angle_beta   90.00
_cell.angle_gamma   90.00
#
_symmetry.space_group_name_H-M   'P 1'
#
loop_
_entity.id
_entity.type
_entity.pdbx_description
1 polymer ?
#
loop_
_entity_poly.entity_id
_entity_poly.type
_entity_poly.pdbx_seq_one_letter_code
_entity_poly.pdbx_strand_id
1 'polypeptide(L)'
;EQTRAMHPLKLLVYASLGVPTIATGVNNLGVLEPFIDVADHHDAFMEALDQALASGATDREALARTVEANSWERRVDEIMQLIEAKLAQRPRRTQ
;
A
#
# COMPACT_ATOMS: atom_id res chain seq x y z
N GLU A 1 -11.20 -2.69 -15.79
CA GLU A 1 -12.13 -2.26 -14.72
C GLU A 1 -11.87 -2.89 -13.35
N GLN A 2 -11.58 -4.19 -13.22
CA GLN A 2 -11.53 -4.88 -11.92
C GLN A 2 -10.44 -4.44 -10.92
N THR A 3 -9.39 -3.75 -11.37
CA THR A 3 -8.26 -3.34 -10.50
C THR A 3 -8.45 -2.00 -9.80
N ARG A 4 -9.53 -1.24 -10.09
CA ARG A 4 -9.74 0.10 -9.53
C ARG A 4 -9.89 0.12 -8.00
N ALA A 5 -10.35 -0.96 -7.39
CA ALA A 5 -10.48 -1.09 -5.94
C ALA A 5 -9.47 -2.08 -5.34
N MET A 6 -8.50 -2.54 -6.12
CA MET A 6 -7.51 -3.50 -5.65
C MET A 6 -6.52 -2.81 -4.71
N HIS A 7 -6.26 -3.42 -3.56
CA HIS A 7 -5.20 -3.01 -2.67
C HIS A 7 -3.85 -3.57 -3.17
N PRO A 8 -2.77 -2.79 -3.27
CA PRO A 8 -1.48 -3.22 -3.78
C PRO A 8 -0.68 -4.07 -2.76
N LEU A 9 -1.29 -5.16 -2.28
CA LEU A 9 -0.75 -5.95 -1.16
C LEU A 9 0.66 -6.48 -1.43
N LYS A 10 0.96 -6.90 -2.66
CA LYS A 10 2.29 -7.43 -3.00
C LYS A 10 3.38 -6.36 -2.93
N LEU A 11 3.08 -5.13 -3.31
CA LEU A 11 4.02 -4.01 -3.22
C LEU A 11 4.33 -3.68 -1.77
N LEU A 12 3.31 -3.69 -0.89
CA LEU A 12 3.51 -3.51 0.55
C LEU A 12 4.42 -4.60 1.14
N VAL A 13 4.24 -5.86 0.72
CA VAL A 13 5.07 -6.99 1.19
C VAL A 13 6.52 -6.88 0.73
N TYR A 14 6.78 -6.49 -0.53
CA TYR A 14 8.15 -6.33 -0.99
C TYR A 14 8.82 -5.11 -0.37
N ALA A 15 8.09 -4.01 -0.25
CA ALA A 15 8.58 -2.81 0.41
C ALA A 15 8.90 -3.10 1.90
N SER A 16 8.11 -3.90 2.62
CA SER A 16 8.44 -4.25 4.03
C SER A 16 9.74 -5.04 4.19
N LEU A 17 10.24 -5.68 3.14
CA LEU A 17 11.54 -6.34 3.12
C LEU A 17 12.70 -5.35 2.91
N GLY A 18 12.42 -4.09 2.62
CA GLY A 18 13.41 -3.03 2.41
C GLY A 18 14.18 -3.17 1.09
N VAL A 19 13.59 -3.84 0.10
CA VAL A 19 14.18 -3.99 -1.24
C VAL A 19 13.57 -2.98 -2.21
N PRO A 20 14.37 -2.39 -3.12
CA PRO A 20 13.83 -1.60 -4.22
C PRO A 20 12.79 -2.40 -5.00
N THR A 21 11.64 -1.81 -5.27
CA THR A 21 10.51 -2.50 -5.90
C THR A 21 10.04 -1.69 -7.11
N ILE A 22 10.03 -2.34 -8.27
CA ILE A 22 9.60 -1.75 -9.54
C ILE A 22 8.35 -2.52 -10.01
N ALA A 23 7.31 -1.80 -10.41
CA ALA A 23 6.06 -2.38 -10.87
C ALA A 23 5.60 -1.77 -12.21
N THR A 24 4.78 -2.50 -12.95
CA THR A 24 4.04 -1.95 -14.10
C THR A 24 2.77 -1.26 -13.62
N GLY A 25 2.22 -0.28 -14.35
CA GLY A 25 1.04 0.52 -13.98
C GLY A 25 0.05 -0.12 -12.99
N VAL A 26 0.23 0.15 -11.70
CA VAL A 26 -0.62 -0.32 -10.60
C VAL A 26 -1.45 0.85 -10.07
N ASN A 27 -2.75 0.65 -9.92
CA ASN A 27 -3.63 1.63 -9.29
C ASN A 27 -3.52 1.57 -7.76
N ASN A 28 -3.95 2.64 -7.08
CA ASN A 28 -4.07 2.71 -5.62
C ASN A 28 -2.75 2.55 -4.86
N LEU A 29 -1.64 3.03 -5.42
CA LEU A 29 -0.33 3.05 -4.73
C LEU A 29 -0.39 3.90 -3.46
N GLY A 30 -1.02 5.08 -3.53
CA GLY A 30 -1.29 5.92 -2.37
C GLY A 30 -0.01 6.19 -1.57
N VAL A 31 0.02 5.77 -0.31
CA VAL A 31 1.17 5.97 0.58
C VAL A 31 2.44 5.21 0.17
N LEU A 32 2.35 4.26 -0.77
CA LEU A 32 3.50 3.51 -1.30
C LEU A 32 4.19 4.22 -2.47
N GLU A 33 3.60 5.25 -3.08
CA GLU A 33 4.20 5.97 -4.21
C GLU A 33 5.65 6.42 -3.97
N PRO A 34 6.05 6.89 -2.78
CA PRO A 34 7.44 7.30 -2.55
C PRO A 34 8.47 6.15 -2.50
N PHE A 35 8.01 4.90 -2.45
CA PHE A 35 8.87 3.73 -2.22
C PHE A 35 8.86 2.72 -3.37
N ILE A 36 8.05 2.95 -4.39
CA ILE A 36 7.85 2.04 -5.53
C ILE A 36 8.04 2.83 -6.82
N ASP A 37 8.91 2.33 -7.68
CA ASP A 37 9.04 2.86 -9.03
C ASP A 37 8.01 2.22 -9.96
N VAL A 38 7.39 3.02 -10.81
CA VAL A 38 6.42 2.56 -11.80
C VAL A 38 7.00 2.74 -13.19
N ALA A 39 7.06 1.64 -13.94
CA ALA A 39 7.54 1.61 -15.30
C ALA A 39 6.52 0.95 -16.23
N ASP A 40 6.01 1.71 -17.19
CA ASP A 40 4.89 1.29 -18.05
C ASP A 40 5.33 0.61 -19.35
N HIS A 41 6.64 0.57 -19.62
CA HIS A 41 7.22 -0.10 -20.78
C HIS A 41 8.62 -0.62 -20.48
N HIS A 42 9.16 -1.43 -21.39
CA HIS A 42 10.42 -2.13 -21.23
C HIS A 42 11.60 -1.20 -20.92
N ASP A 43 11.81 -0.16 -21.74
CA ASP A 43 12.97 0.71 -21.57
C ASP A 43 12.93 1.48 -20.24
N ALA A 44 11.76 1.98 -19.83
CA ALA A 44 11.57 2.62 -18.52
C ALA A 44 11.82 1.63 -17.37
N PHE A 45 11.48 0.35 -17.53
CA PHE A 45 11.74 -0.66 -16.52
C PHE A 45 13.25 -0.92 -16.37
N MET A 46 13.97 -0.97 -17.49
CA MET A 46 15.43 -1.14 -17.47
C MET A 46 16.13 0.06 -16.83
N GLU A 47 15.70 1.28 -17.16
CA GLU A 47 16.22 2.50 -16.53
C GLU A 47 15.97 2.53 -15.02
N ALA A 48 14.75 2.20 -14.58
CA ALA A 48 14.41 2.10 -13.16
C ALA A 48 15.22 1.02 -12.45
N LEU A 49 15.48 -0.11 -13.11
CA LEU A 49 16.31 -1.19 -12.56
C LEU A 49 17.76 -0.74 -12.36
N ASP A 50 18.36 -0.10 -13.35
CA ASP A 50 19.72 0.42 -13.25
C ASP A 50 19.82 1.48 -12.14
N GLN A 51 18.82 2.35 -12.01
CA GLN A 51 18.73 3.32 -10.92
C GLN A 51 18.62 2.63 -9.56
N ALA A 52 17.72 1.67 -9.41
CA ALA A 52 17.53 0.92 -8.17
C ALA A 52 18.79 0.17 -7.71
N LEU A 53 19.57 -0.36 -8.67
CA LEU A 53 20.85 -0.99 -8.39
C LEU A 53 21.92 0.02 -7.96
N ALA A 54 21.85 1.26 -8.45
CA ALA A 54 22.81 2.32 -8.14
C ALA A 54 22.47 3.12 -6.86
N SER A 55 21.18 3.35 -6.57
CA SER A 55 20.70 4.23 -5.49
C SER A 55 20.81 3.62 -4.08
N GLY A 56 21.08 2.32 -3.97
CA GLY A 56 21.18 1.62 -2.69
C GLY A 56 19.82 1.45 -1.99
N ALA A 57 19.85 1.16 -0.70
CA ALA A 57 18.65 0.75 0.06
C ALA A 57 17.65 1.91 0.26
N THR A 58 16.36 1.58 0.18
CA THR A 58 15.23 2.47 0.49
C THR A 58 15.29 2.99 1.93
N ASP A 59 14.74 4.19 2.19
CA ASP A 59 14.54 4.72 3.55
C ASP A 59 13.65 3.77 4.36
N ARG A 60 14.33 2.91 5.13
CA ARG A 60 13.71 1.82 5.87
C ARG A 60 12.82 2.32 6.99
N GLU A 61 13.12 3.48 7.57
CA GLU A 61 12.34 4.01 8.68
C GLU A 61 11.02 4.60 8.19
N ALA A 62 11.07 5.42 7.14
CA ALA A 62 9.88 5.94 6.50
C ALA A 62 8.98 4.81 5.96
N LEU A 63 9.60 3.77 5.41
CA LEU A 63 8.90 2.62 4.90
C LEU A 63 8.26 1.78 6.02
N ALA A 64 8.97 1.55 7.13
CA ALA A 64 8.43 0.85 8.29
C ALA A 64 7.19 1.55 8.85
N ARG A 65 7.21 2.89 8.96
CA ARG A 65 6.02 3.68 9.37
C ARG A 65 4.84 3.48 8.42
N THR A 66 5.11 3.40 7.12
CA THR A 66 4.09 3.19 6.09
C THR A 66 3.49 1.79 6.15
N VAL A 67 4.33 0.77 6.34
CA VAL A 67 3.89 -0.62 6.50
C VAL A 67 3.05 -0.79 7.77
N GLU A 68 3.49 -0.22 8.88
CA GLU A 68 2.77 -0.24 10.15
C GLU A 68 1.39 0.42 10.06
N ALA A 69 1.28 1.51 9.29
CA ALA A 69 -0.01 2.14 9.04
C ALA A 69 -1.00 1.27 8.25
N ASN A 70 -0.50 0.26 7.53
CA ASN A 70 -1.28 -0.68 6.75
C ASN A 70 -1.34 -2.08 7.39
N SER A 71 -1.03 -2.19 8.68
CA SER A 71 -1.08 -3.46 9.42
C SER A 71 -2.50 -4.01 9.52
N TRP A 72 -2.61 -5.31 9.81
CA TRP A 72 -3.90 -5.95 10.00
C TRP A 72 -4.59 -5.44 11.25
N GLU A 73 -3.82 -5.16 12.30
CA GLU A 73 -4.28 -4.60 13.56
C GLU A 73 -5.01 -3.28 13.33
N ARG A 74 -4.37 -2.32 12.64
CA ARG A 74 -5.00 -1.03 12.33
C ARG A 74 -6.25 -1.19 11.47
N ARG A 75 -6.17 -2.06 10.46
CA ARG A 75 -7.29 -2.27 9.54
C ARG A 75 -8.50 -2.91 10.22
N VAL A 76 -8.28 -3.84 11.15
CA VAL A 76 -9.35 -4.42 11.97
C VAL A 76 -9.95 -3.36 12.90
N ASP A 77 -9.12 -2.56 13.56
CA ASP A 77 -9.59 -1.48 14.44
C ASP A 77 -10.48 -0.49 13.69
N GLU A 78 -10.05 -0.05 12.50
CA GLU A 78 -10.85 0.83 11.63
C GLU A 78 -12.19 0.20 11.25
N ILE A 79 -12.20 -1.08 10.85
CA ILE A 79 -13.43 -1.81 10.51
C ILE A 79 -14.37 -1.87 11.72
N MET A 80 -13.84 -2.18 12.91
CA MET A 80 -14.63 -2.28 14.13
C MET A 80 -15.24 -0.93 14.53
N GLN A 81 -14.47 0.15 14.46
CA GLN A 81 -14.96 1.51 14.72
C GLN A 81 -16.10 1.89 13.76
N LEU A 82 -15.96 1.56 12.47
CA LEU A 82 -17.00 1.80 11.48
C LEU A 82 -18.28 1.01 11.77
N ILE A 83 -18.15 -0.26 12.20
CA ILE A 83 -19.29 -1.09 12.59
C ILE A 83 -19.98 -0.50 13.82
N GLU A 84 -19.23 -0.16 14.87
CA GLU A 84 -19.76 0.42 16.10
C GLU A 84 -20.50 1.74 15.85
N ALA A 85 -19.91 2.64 15.06
CA ALA A 85 -20.53 3.90 14.66
C ALA A 85 -21.86 3.67 13.93
N LYS A 86 -21.94 2.67 13.04
CA LYS A 86 -23.18 2.32 12.34
C LYS A 86 -24.23 1.69 13.25
N LEU A 87 -23.81 0.86 14.22
CA LEU A 87 -24.72 0.27 15.19
C LEU A 87 -25.32 1.34 16.13
N ALA A 88 -24.52 2.31 16.57
CA ALA A 88 -24.97 3.41 17.42
C ALA A 88 -26.02 4.32 16.73
N GLN A 89 -25.93 4.46 15.40
CA GLN A 89 -26.86 5.25 14.59
C GLN A 89 -28.18 4.51 14.29
N ARG A 90 -28.26 3.20 14.56
CA ARG A 90 -29.43 2.40 14.23
C ARG A 90 -30.50 2.56 15.33
N PRO A 91 -31.70 3.11 15.06
CA PRO A 91 -32.73 3.23 16.07
C PRO A 91 -33.10 1.84 16.60
N ARG A 92 -33.16 1.70 17.93
CA ARG A 92 -33.64 0.47 18.57
C ARG A 92 -35.06 0.22 18.06
N ARG A 93 -35.26 -0.89 17.33
CA ARG A 93 -36.59 -1.40 17.03
C ARG A 93 -37.27 -1.70 18.36
N THR A 94 -38.19 -0.84 18.77
CA THR A 94 -39.12 -1.10 19.87
C THR A 94 -40.02 -2.25 19.42
N GLN A 95 -40.03 -3.31 20.22
CA GLN A 95 -40.93 -4.46 20.04
C GLN A 95 -42.28 -4.15 20.67
#